data_AF-A0A7X3V0Z1-F1
#
_entry.id   AF-A0A7X3V0Z1-F1
#
_cell.length_a   1.000
_cell.length_b   1.000
_cell.length_c   1.000
_cell.angle_alpha   90.00
_cell.angle_beta   90.00
_cell.angle_gamma   90.00
#
_symmetry.space_group_name_H-M   'P 1'
#
loop_
_entity.id
_entity.type
_entity.pdbx_description
1 polymer ?
#
loop_
_entity_poly.entity_id
_entity_poly.type
_entity_poly.pdbx_seq_one_letter_code
_entity_poly.pdbx_strand_id
1 'polypeptide(L)' 'MAIYRTIFYGDITVGTGGRMTIPLSMRDRCGIQEGDTLTVRVEENPKGIRQLVMWRRVTDPED' A
#
# COMPACT_ATOMS: atom_id res chain seq x y z
N MET A 1 -0.02 0.57 18.83
CA MET A 1 0.65 0.86 17.54
C MET A 1 1.63 -0.28 17.30
N ALA A 2 1.43 -1.10 16.26
CA ALA A 2 2.38 -2.16 15.94
C ALA A 2 3.63 -1.54 15.30
N ILE A 3 4.81 -2.02 15.69
CA ILE A 3 6.08 -1.61 15.07
C ILE A 3 6.22 -2.47 13.81
N TYR A 4 6.02 -1.87 12.65
CA TYR A 4 6.25 -2.51 11.36
C TYR A 4 7.70 -2.27 10.93
N ARG A 5 8.38 -3.34 10.50
CA ARG A 5 9.72 -3.23 9.91
C ARG A 5 9.61 -2.86 8.43
N THR A 6 10.48 -1.98 7.96
CA THR A 6 10.60 -1.68 6.52
C THR A 6 11.24 -2.87 5.82
N ILE A 7 10.47 -3.58 4.99
CA ILE A 7 10.94 -4.72 4.18
C ILE A 7 11.22 -4.35 2.71
N PHE A 8 10.84 -3.15 2.30
CA PHE A 8 11.07 -2.58 0.98
C PHE A 8 11.22 -1.06 1.12
N TYR A 9 12.22 -0.49 0.43
CA TYR A 9 12.44 0.95 0.35
C TYR A 9 12.91 1.28 -1.08
N GLY A 10 12.27 2.26 -1.69
CA GLY A 10 12.58 2.69 -3.05
C GLY A 10 11.57 3.75 -3.51
N ASP A 11 11.84 4.32 -4.68
CA ASP A 11 11.04 5.39 -5.24
C ASP A 11 10.02 4.87 -6.25
N ILE A 12 8.82 5.45 -6.25
CA ILE A 12 7.78 5.20 -7.24
C ILE A 12 7.39 6.54 -7.84
N THR A 13 7.38 6.63 -9.17
CA THR A 13 6.90 7.81 -9.88
C THR A 13 5.39 7.72 -10.09
N VAL A 14 4.69 8.82 -9.85
CA VAL A 14 3.26 8.95 -10.16
C VAL A 14 3.12 9.35 -11.62
N GLY A 15 2.42 8.52 -12.39
CA GLY A 15 2.12 8.77 -13.79
C GLY A 15 0.89 9.65 -13.98
N THR A 16 0.49 9.80 -15.25
CA THR A 16 -0.67 10.59 -15.66
C THR A 16 -1.96 10.10 -14.98
N GLY A 17 -2.73 11.05 -14.44
CA GLY A 17 -4.00 10.76 -13.76
C GLY A 17 -3.83 10.17 -12.36
N GLY A 18 -2.65 10.31 -11.74
CA GLY A 18 -2.43 9.90 -10.35
C GLY A 18 -2.19 8.40 -10.17
N ARG A 19 -1.99 7.65 -11.26
CA ARG A 19 -1.73 6.21 -11.21
C ARG A 19 -0.30 5.94 -10.79
N MET A 20 -0.12 4.95 -9.92
CA MET A 20 1.19 4.44 -9.53
C MET A 20 1.25 2.94 -9.81
N THR A 21 2.41 2.49 -10.29
CA THR A 21 2.67 1.05 -10.50
C THR A 21 3.24 0.47 -9.23
N ILE A 22 2.65 -0.63 -8.74
CA ILE A 22 3.21 -1.39 -7.62
C ILE A 22 4.34 -2.27 -8.16
N PRO A 23 5.60 -2.09 -7.70
CA PRO A 23 6.72 -2.94 -8.11
C PRO A 23 6.44 -4.43 -7.86
N LEU A 24 6.88 -5.30 -8.77
CA LEU A 24 6.66 -6.76 -8.66
C LEU A 24 7.14 -7.33 -7.31
N SER A 25 8.32 -6.90 -6.85
CA SER A 25 8.85 -7.32 -5.54
C SER A 25 7.97 -6.94 -4.35
N MET A 26 7.21 -5.82 -4.45
CA MET A 26 6.23 -5.44 -3.43
C MET A 26 4.97 -6.30 -3.54
N ARG A 27 4.48 -6.56 -4.76
CA ARG A 27 3.33 -7.45 -4.98
C ARG A 27 3.56 -8.82 -4.39
N ASP A 28 4.71 -9.43 -4.68
CA ASP A 28 5.04 -10.77 -4.22
C ASP A 28 5.13 -10.84 -2.69
N ARG A 29 5.71 -9.82 -2.04
CA ARG A 29 5.84 -9.78 -0.58
C ARG A 29 4.53 -9.47 0.15
N CYS A 30 3.66 -8.67 -0.45
CA CYS A 30 2.36 -8.32 0.12
C CYS A 30 1.24 -9.30 -0.29
N GLY A 31 1.51 -10.25 -1.18
CA GLY A 31 0.53 -11.18 -1.71
C GLY A 31 -0.56 -10.51 -2.54
N ILE A 32 -0.22 -9.47 -3.31
CA ILE A 32 -1.17 -8.69 -4.12
C ILE A 32 -1.23 -9.24 -5.54
N GLN A 33 -2.41 -9.73 -5.93
CA GLN A 33 -2.69 -10.32 -7.23
C GLN A 33 -3.48 -9.36 -8.13
N GLU A 34 -3.61 -9.74 -9.40
CA GLU A 34 -4.47 -9.01 -10.33
C GLU A 34 -5.93 -9.15 -9.88
N GLY A 35 -6.70 -8.07 -9.94
CA GLY A 35 -8.10 -8.04 -9.48
C GLY A 35 -8.29 -7.81 -7.98
N ASP A 36 -7.22 -7.83 -7.18
CA ASP A 36 -7.30 -7.50 -5.76
C ASP A 36 -7.74 -6.05 -5.54
N THR A 37 -8.64 -5.85 -4.57
CA THR A 37 -8.97 -4.53 -4.05
C THR A 37 -8.07 -4.22 -2.86
N LEU A 38 -7.47 -3.03 -2.84
CA LEU A 38 -6.65 -2.56 -1.72
C LEU A 38 -7.43 -1.56 -0.87
N THR A 39 -7.35 -1.71 0.45
CA THR A 39 -7.77 -0.65 1.37
C THR A 39 -6.61 0.33 1.54
N VAL A 40 -6.92 1.63 1.53
CA VAL A 40 -5.95 2.71 1.64
C VAL A 40 -6.25 3.54 2.89
N ARG A 41 -5.21 3.87 3.65
CA ARG A 41 -5.25 4.83 4.75
C ARG A 41 -4.14 5.87 4.57
N VAL A 42 -4.46 7.13 4.79
CA VAL A 42 -3.48 8.21 4.91
C VAL A 42 -3.26 8.46 6.39
N GLU A 43 -2.02 8.35 6.84
CA GLU A 43 -1.63 8.65 8.21
C GLU A 43 -0.79 9.92 8.23
N GLU A 44 -0.92 10.71 9.28
CA GLU A 44 -0.12 11.91 9.51
C GLU A 44 0.58 11.79 10.87
N ASN A 45 1.87 12.11 10.92
CA ASN A 45 2.61 12.16 12.17
C ASN A 45 2.56 13.58 12.78
N PRO A 46 2.96 13.76 14.05
CA PRO A 46 2.95 15.08 14.70
C PRO A 46 3.82 16.16 14.04
N LYS A 47 4.73 15.78 13.11
CA LYS A 47 5.56 16.71 12.33
C LYS A 47 4.91 17.08 10.99
N GLY A 48 3.67 16.64 10.73
CA GLY A 48 2.96 16.87 9.47
C GLY A 48 3.42 15.99 8.31
N ILE A 49 4.29 15.00 8.55
CA ILE A 49 4.69 14.05 7.50
C ILE A 49 3.56 13.06 7.31
N ARG A 50 3.14 12.88 6.06
CA ARG A 50 2.08 11.95 5.67
C ARG A 50 2.65 10.71 5.05
N GLN A 51 2.02 9.58 5.31
CA GLN A 51 2.31 8.31 4.66
C GLN A 51 1.03 7.64 4.16
N LEU A 52 1.14 6.99 3.01
CA LEU A 52 0.12 6.11 2.45
C LEU A 52 0.37 4.70 2.96
N VAL A 53 -0.61 4.13 3.63
CA VAL A 53 -0.62 2.74 4.07
C VAL A 53 -1.69 2.01 3.27
N MET A 54 -1.28 0.92 2.61
CA MET A 54 -2.16 0.12 1.76
C MET A 54 -2.02 -1.35 2.11
N TRP A 55 -3.13 -2.08 2.10
CA TRP A 55 -3.14 -3.53 2.30
C TRP A 55 -4.25 -4.16 1.49
N ARG A 56 -4.12 -5.45 1.19
CA ARG A 56 -5.18 -6.21 0.53
C ARG A 56 -6.43 -6.18 1.39
N ARG A 57 -7.55 -5.76 0.81
CA ARG A 57 -8.84 -5.81 1.50
C ARG A 57 -9.16 -7.26 1.81
N VAL A 58 -9.46 -7.54 3.08
CA VAL A 58 -10.10 -8.81 3.43
C VAL A 58 -11.57 -8.62 3.06
N THR A 59 -12.00 -9.24 1.97
CA THR A 59 -13.42 -9.49 1.75
C THR A 59 -13.79 -10.66 2.67
N ASP A 60 -14.63 -10.41 3.66
CA ASP A 60 -15.28 -11.50 4.38
C ASP A 60 -16.13 -12.29 3.37
N PRO A 61 -16.19 -13.63 3.43
CA PRO A 61 -16.96 -14.45 2.48
C PRO A 61 -18.49 -14.28 2.51
N GLU A 62 -19.03 -13.21 3.11
CA GLU A 62 -20.48 -13.04 3.35
C GLU A 62 -21.03 -11.66 2.90
N ASP A 63 -20.47 -11.06 1.83
CA ASP A 63 -21.16 -10.02 1.03
C ASP A 63 -21.01 -10.27 -0.48
#